data_AF-A0A7V2W352-F1
#
_entry.id   AF-A0A7V2W352-F1
#
_cell.length_a   1.000
_cell.length_b   1.000
_cell.length_c   1.000
_cell.angle_alpha   90.00
_cell.angle_beta   90.00
_cell.angle_gamma   90.00
#
_symmetry.space_group_name_H-M   'P 1'
#
loop_
_entity.id
_entity.type
_entity.pdbx_description
1 polymer ?
#
loop_
_entity_poly.entity_id
_entity_poly.type
_entity_poly.pdbx_seq_one_letter_code
_entity_poly.pdbx_strand_id
1 'polypeptide(L)'
;MVEDTGKTLRAGTYRPVNTPEPVHVEEDASRLPVALKIKRRQAIAAIEDRWRIDDEWWRAEAVSRLYYAVRLASGQRLALYKDLNSGNWYRQGY
;
A
#
# COMPACT_ATOMS: atom_id res chain seq x y z
N MET A 1 -16.87 -5.09 -32.59
CA MET A 1 -16.68 -6.37 -31.89
C MET A 1 -15.17 -6.50 -31.74
N VAL A 2 -14.63 -6.17 -30.56
CA VAL A 2 -13.18 -6.21 -30.31
C VAL A 2 -12.91 -7.53 -29.58
N GLU A 3 -12.15 -8.39 -30.24
CA GLU A 3 -11.75 -9.71 -29.73
C GLU A 3 -10.65 -9.53 -28.68
N ASP A 4 -10.95 -9.91 -27.44
CA ASP A 4 -10.01 -9.90 -26.33
C ASP A 4 -9.16 -11.17 -26.40
N THR A 5 -7.96 -11.06 -26.99
CA THR A 5 -7.03 -12.17 -27.11
C THR A 5 -6.41 -12.47 -25.75
N GLY A 6 -7.04 -13.39 -25.01
CA GLY A 6 -6.55 -13.95 -23.75
C GLY A 6 -5.13 -14.48 -23.89
N LYS A 7 -4.16 -13.67 -23.47
CA LYS A 7 -2.75 -14.05 -23.44
C LYS A 7 -2.51 -14.89 -22.20
N THR A 8 -2.43 -16.21 -22.37
CA THR A 8 -2.01 -17.18 -21.36
C THR A 8 -0.67 -16.73 -20.76
N LEU A 9 -0.70 -16.23 -19.52
CA LEU A 9 0.49 -15.84 -18.76
C LEU A 9 1.33 -17.09 -18.52
N ARG A 10 2.37 -17.27 -19.34
CA ARG A 10 3.42 -18.24 -19.06
C ARG A 10 4.10 -17.83 -17.74
N ALA A 11 4.17 -18.76 -16.81
CA ALA A 11 4.91 -18.66 -15.55
C ALA A 11 6.43 -18.62 -15.82
N GLY A 12 6.91 -17.53 -16.44
CA GLY A 12 8.28 -17.10 -16.29
C GLY A 12 8.47 -16.57 -14.87
N THR A 13 9.66 -16.67 -14.32
CA THR A 13 10.04 -16.21 -12.99
C THR A 13 9.80 -14.70 -12.83
N TYR A 14 8.54 -14.30 -12.63
CA TYR A 14 8.17 -12.95 -12.27
C TYR A 14 8.61 -12.77 -10.83
N ARG A 15 9.76 -12.11 -10.63
CA ARG A 15 10.12 -11.57 -9.34
C ARG A 15 9.27 -10.30 -9.19
N PRO A 16 8.25 -10.27 -8.31
CA PRO A 16 7.41 -9.09 -8.20
C PRO A 16 8.29 -7.90 -7.83
N VAL A 17 8.35 -6.92 -8.74
CA VAL A 17 8.94 -5.62 -8.47
C VAL A 17 7.98 -4.96 -7.49
N ASN A 18 8.47 -4.58 -6.31
CA ASN A 18 7.67 -4.08 -5.18
C ASN A 18 6.81 -5.14 -4.47
N THR A 19 7.42 -6.23 -3.98
CA THR A 19 6.73 -7.06 -2.97
C THR A 19 6.42 -6.18 -1.76
N PRO A 20 5.13 -5.96 -1.43
CA PRO A 20 4.78 -5.10 -0.33
C PRO A 20 5.18 -5.76 0.98
N GLU A 21 5.92 -5.03 1.81
CA GLU A 21 6.30 -5.53 3.13
C GLU A 21 5.18 -5.22 4.14
N PRO A 22 4.57 -6.22 4.79
CA PRO A 22 3.55 -5.99 5.79
C PRO A 22 4.15 -5.21 6.97
N VAL A 23 3.41 -4.22 7.46
CA VAL A 23 3.84 -3.37 8.57
C VAL A 23 2.67 -3.13 9.51
N HIS A 24 2.96 -3.11 10.80
CA HIS A 24 1.95 -2.72 11.78
C HIS A 24 1.92 -1.19 11.89
N VAL A 25 0.76 -0.60 11.61
CA VAL A 25 0.54 0.85 11.69
C VAL A 25 -0.46 1.13 12.79
N GLU A 26 -0.11 2.04 13.68
CA GLU A 26 -1.02 2.59 14.69
C GLU A 26 -1.83 3.71 14.02
N GLU A 27 -3.15 3.60 14.09
CA GLU A 27 -4.10 4.59 13.59
C GLU A 27 -4.68 5.40 14.76
N ASP A 28 -5.00 6.68 14.53
CA ASP A 28 -5.77 7.49 15.48
C ASP A 28 -7.28 7.23 15.38
N ALA A 29 -8.07 7.96 16.18
CA ALA A 29 -9.53 7.90 16.14
C ALA A 29 -10.14 8.28 14.76
N SER A 30 -9.40 9.02 13.94
CA SER A 30 -9.77 9.43 12.58
C SER A 30 -9.31 8.44 11.52
N ARG A 31 -8.72 7.29 11.91
CA ARG A 31 -8.10 6.29 11.02
C ARG A 31 -6.92 6.83 10.21
N LEU A 32 -6.21 7.81 10.76
CA LEU A 32 -4.98 8.33 10.17
C LEU A 32 -3.77 7.64 10.80
N PRO A 33 -2.72 7.31 10.01
CA PRO A 33 -1.54 6.66 10.53
C PRO A 33 -0.72 7.62 11.40
N VAL A 34 -0.50 7.28 12.67
CA VAL A 34 0.25 8.09 13.64
C VAL A 34 1.60 7.50 14.03
N ALA A 35 1.76 6.18 13.90
CA ALA A 35 3.04 5.52 14.08
C ALA A 35 3.10 4.22 13.29
N LEU A 36 4.31 3.71 13.05
CA LEU A 36 4.53 2.41 12.45
C LEU A 36 5.55 1.60 13.25
N LYS A 37 5.38 0.28 13.27
CA LYS A 37 6.23 -0.66 13.98
C LYS A 37 6.80 -1.68 12.98
N ILE A 38 8.10 -1.54 12.71
CA ILE A 38 8.89 -2.50 11.93
C ILE A 38 9.80 -3.28 12.91
N LYS A 39 10.90 -2.66 13.35
CA LYS A 39 11.76 -3.17 14.45
C LYS A 39 11.52 -2.43 15.76
N ARG A 40 11.41 -1.11 15.66
CA ARG A 40 11.06 -0.18 16.74
C ARG A 40 9.85 0.63 16.33
N ARG A 41 9.11 1.14 17.31
CA ARG A 41 8.03 2.10 17.08
C ARG A 41 8.63 3.39 16.53
N GLN A 42 8.10 3.88 15.42
CA GLN A 42 8.49 5.14 14.80
C GLN A 42 7.25 6.01 14.67
N ALA A 43 7.28 7.19 15.26
CA ALA A 43 6.21 8.16 15.13
C ALA A 43 6.22 8.79 13.74
N ILE A 44 5.03 8.97 13.18
CA ILE A 44 4.81 9.76 11.98
C ILE A 44 4.70 11.21 12.41
N ALA A 45 5.59 12.06 11.89
CA ALA A 45 5.63 13.48 12.19
C ALA A 45 4.67 14.27 11.30
N ALA A 46 4.50 13.85 10.04
CA ALA A 46 3.58 14.47 9.10
C ALA A 46 3.11 13.48 8.04
N ILE A 47 1.89 13.66 7.56
CA ILE A 47 1.39 13.05 6.32
C ILE A 47 1.57 14.12 5.23
N GLU A 48 2.45 13.84 4.27
CA GLU A 48 2.78 14.75 3.17
C GLU A 48 1.74 14.69 2.05
N ASP A 49 1.18 13.50 1.79
CA ASP A 49 0.19 13.29 0.74
C ASP A 49 -0.67 12.04 1.04
N ARG A 50 -1.87 11.99 0.47
CA ARG A 50 -2.82 10.89 0.59
C ARG A 50 -3.59 10.71 -0.72
N TRP A 51 -3.53 9.51 -1.28
CA TRP A 51 -4.25 9.17 -2.52
C TRP A 51 -4.84 7.77 -2.47
N ARG A 52 -5.93 7.55 -3.19
CA ARG A 52 -6.62 6.26 -3.30
C ARG A 52 -6.45 5.73 -4.72
N ILE A 53 -6.17 4.44 -4.82
CA ILE A 53 -6.19 3.71 -6.08
C ILE A 53 -7.26 2.64 -5.96
N ASP A 54 -8.22 2.68 -6.87
CA ASP A 54 -9.15 1.60 -7.12
C ASP A 54 -8.79 1.04 -8.50
N ASP A 55 -8.23 -0.17 -8.52
CA ASP A 55 -7.82 -0.86 -9.74
C ASP A 55 -8.58 -2.19 -9.84
N GLU A 56 -8.63 -2.76 -11.04
CA GLU A 56 -9.34 -4.00 -11.33
C GLU A 56 -10.80 -4.02 -10.85
N TRP A 57 -11.46 -2.86 -10.79
CA TRP A 57 -12.86 -2.71 -10.37
C TRP A 57 -13.86 -3.49 -11.24
N TRP A 58 -13.42 -3.95 -12.41
CA TRP A 58 -14.15 -4.84 -13.31
C TRP A 58 -14.02 -6.35 -12.99
N ARG A 59 -13.20 -6.73 -12.01
CA ARG A 59 -13.04 -8.13 -11.55
C ARG A 59 -13.81 -8.33 -10.26
N ALA A 60 -14.12 -9.59 -9.95
CA ALA A 60 -14.78 -9.97 -8.69
C ALA A 60 -13.97 -9.56 -7.44
N GLU A 61 -12.63 -9.52 -7.56
CA GLU A 61 -11.72 -9.04 -6.51
C GLU A 61 -11.16 -7.67 -6.92
N ALA A 62 -11.93 -6.61 -6.70
CA ALA A 62 -11.46 -5.24 -6.94
C ALA A 62 -10.29 -4.91 -6.00
N VAL A 63 -9.25 -4.25 -6.50
CA VAL A 63 -8.11 -3.82 -5.69
C VAL A 63 -8.36 -2.40 -5.21
N SER A 64 -8.59 -2.20 -3.92
CA SER A 64 -8.76 -0.87 -3.33
C SER A 64 -7.66 -0.58 -2.32
N ARG A 65 -6.82 0.43 -2.59
CA ARG A 65 -5.65 0.78 -1.76
C ARG A 65 -5.65 2.26 -1.44
N LEU A 66 -5.43 2.59 -0.17
CA LEU A 66 -5.28 3.96 0.30
C LEU A 66 -3.83 4.22 0.72
N TYR A 67 -3.15 5.05 -0.06
CA TYR A 67 -1.76 5.40 0.13
C TYR A 67 -1.59 6.66 0.98
N TYR A 68 -0.48 6.70 1.71
CA TYR A 68 -0.03 7.80 2.52
C TYR A 68 1.47 8.00 2.30
N ALA A 69 1.86 9.16 1.79
CA ALA A 69 3.24 9.62 1.90
C ALA A 69 3.42 10.21 3.30
N VAL A 70 4.30 9.61 4.11
CA VAL A 70 4.52 10.02 5.49
C VAL A 70 5.98 10.41 5.72
N ARG A 71 6.17 11.40 6.57
CA ARG A 71 7.48 11.76 7.12
C ARG A 71 7.55 11.25 8.56
N LEU A 72 8.54 10.43 8.86
CA LEU A 72 8.79 9.95 10.22
C LEU A 72 9.48 11.03 11.06
N ALA A 73 9.40 10.89 12.38
CA ALA A 73 10.09 11.79 13.31
C ALA A 73 11.62 11.81 13.12
N SER A 74 12.20 10.77 12.51
CA SER A 74 13.61 10.73 12.10
C SER A 74 13.93 11.61 10.88
N GLY A 75 12.92 12.18 10.21
CA GLY A 75 13.05 12.91 8.95
C GLY A 75 12.96 12.03 7.70
N GLN A 76 12.94 10.70 7.84
CA GLN A 76 12.80 9.77 6.72
C GLN A 76 11.40 9.84 6.10
N ARG A 77 11.34 9.86 4.76
CA ARG A 77 10.08 9.72 4.00
C ARG A 77 9.81 8.26 3.68
N LEU A 78 8.54 7.88 3.72
CA LEU A 78 8.09 6.53 3.45
C LEU A 78 6.69 6.54 2.84
N ALA A 79 6.42 5.61 1.93
CA ALA A 79 5.07 5.38 1.43
C ALA A 79 4.45 4.20 2.19
N LEU A 80 3.31 4.45 2.82
CA LEU A 80 2.46 3.43 3.43
C LEU A 80 1.21 3.27 2.57
N TYR A 81 0.64 2.08 2.54
CA TYR A 81 -0.72 1.92 2.05
C TYR A 81 -1.52 0.95 2.90
N LYS A 82 -2.81 1.22 3.01
CA LYS A 82 -3.81 0.32 3.57
C LYS A 82 -4.56 -0.34 2.43
N ASP A 83 -4.53 -1.66 2.40
CA ASP A 83 -5.45 -2.44 1.57
C ASP A 83 -6.85 -2.30 2.20
N LEU A 84 -7.80 -1.75 1.45
CA LEU A 84 -9.15 -1.50 1.93
C LEU A 84 -10.04 -2.75 1.86
N ASN A 85 -9.64 -3.78 1.11
CA ASN A 85 -10.33 -5.06 1.03
C ASN A 85 -9.98 -5.93 2.24
N SER A 86 -8.68 -6.04 2.53
CA SER A 86 -8.19 -6.88 3.64
C SER A 86 -8.01 -6.12 4.96
N GLY A 87 -7.94 -4.78 4.91
CA GLY A 87 -7.68 -3.91 6.06
C GLY A 87 -6.21 -3.86 6.48
N ASN A 88 -5.33 -4.59 5.80
CA ASN A 88 -3.92 -4.73 6.15
C ASN A 88 -3.09 -3.54 5.70
N TRP A 89 -2.02 -3.27 6.45
CA TRP A 89 -1.07 -2.20 6.17
C TRP A 89 0.24 -2.72 5.60
N TYR A 90 0.77 -1.98 4.65
CA TYR A 90 2.00 -2.31 3.95
C TYR A 90 2.87 -1.07 3.79
N ARG A 91 4.19 -1.28 3.77
CA ARG A 91 5.16 -0.24 3.41
C ARG A 91 5.69 -0.50 2.01
N GLN A 92 5.94 0.58 1.30
CA GLN A 92 6.69 0.59 0.05
C GLN A 92 7.96 1.42 0.27
N GLY A 93 9.11 0.76 0.14
CA GLY A 93 10.39 1.47 0.01
C GLY A 93 10.42 2.16 -1.35
N TYR A 94 10.91 3.40 -1.37
CA TYR A 94 11.31 4.07 -2.62
C TYR A 94 12.58 3.44 -3.17
#